data_AF-A0A3P6FQU0-F1
#
_entry.id   AF-A0A3P6FQU0-F1
#
_cell.length_a   1.000
_cell.length_b   1.000
_cell.length_c   1.000
_cell.angle_alpha   90.00
_cell.angle_beta   90.00
_cell.angle_gamma   90.00
#
_symmetry.space_group_name_H-M   'P 1'
#
loop_
_entity.id
_entity.type
_entity.pdbx_description
1 polymer ?
#
loop_
_entity_poly.entity_id
_entity_poly.type
_entity_poly.pdbx_seq_one_letter_code
_entity_poly.pdbx_strand_id
1 'polypeptide(L)'
;MTISSPSNFGSVFLNYRGDQLRYGFVSHLIDAFERYGIMFFIDKDEQRGKDLTNLFVRMKESKIALVIFSSRYAESSWCMDELVNIKKRAEKGKLEVIPIFYKVRAKDVRAQTGKFGDKFWALEKVSSGDQIKKWKDALECISNKMGLSLRDKSSEADFIKGIVKEVERVRTATVRGGAQSHHCIKFIPNKRIKICKKFPEDEAKSVEIAHMNFSNARGEEEQNQEVLVLNHDFVK
;
A
#
# COMPACT_ATOMS: atom_id res chain seq x y z
N MET A 1 17.88 -23.37 28.38
CA MET A 1 16.97 -22.26 28.05
C MET A 1 16.61 -22.39 26.59
N THR A 2 15.40 -22.82 26.29
CA THR A 2 14.87 -22.91 24.93
C THR A 2 14.67 -21.49 24.41
N ILE A 3 15.55 -21.05 23.48
CA ILE A 3 15.32 -19.84 22.71
C ILE A 3 14.13 -20.17 21.79
N SER A 4 12.93 -19.80 22.20
CA SER A 4 11.77 -19.80 21.33
C SER A 4 12.13 -18.96 20.11
N SER A 5 12.26 -19.60 18.95
CA SER A 5 12.40 -18.93 17.66
C SER A 5 11.35 -17.82 17.59
N PRO A 6 11.71 -16.57 17.21
CA PRO A 6 10.74 -15.50 17.13
C PRO A 6 9.63 -15.96 16.19
N SER A 7 8.47 -16.10 16.80
CA SER A 7 7.19 -16.49 16.21
C SER A 7 7.02 -15.88 14.82
N ASN A 8 6.49 -16.71 13.91
CA ASN A 8 6.25 -16.54 12.47
C ASN A 8 5.32 -15.35 12.08
N PHE A 9 5.31 -14.28 12.88
CA PHE A 9 4.53 -13.08 12.65
C PHE A 9 5.14 -12.31 11.48
N GLY A 10 4.31 -12.08 10.46
CA GLY A 10 4.71 -11.47 9.21
C GLY A 10 5.51 -10.18 9.39
N SER A 11 6.74 -10.19 8.90
CA SER A 11 7.61 -9.02 8.85
C SER A 11 7.06 -7.94 7.92
N VAL A 12 7.36 -6.69 8.27
CA VAL A 12 6.99 -5.49 7.53
C VAL A 12 8.17 -5.01 6.69
N PHE A 13 8.00 -4.93 5.37
CA PHE A 13 8.97 -4.31 4.47
C PHE A 13 8.72 -2.80 4.37
N LEU A 14 9.68 -1.98 4.76
CA LEU A 14 9.65 -0.52 4.61
C LEU A 14 10.34 -0.12 3.31
N ASN A 15 9.55 0.37 2.36
CA ASN A 15 10.02 0.83 1.06
C ASN A 15 9.81 2.35 0.96
N TYR A 16 10.92 3.09 0.88
CA TYR A 16 10.95 4.55 0.91
C TYR A 16 12.25 5.08 0.33
N ARG A 17 12.28 6.38 0.02
CA ARG A 17 13.49 7.08 -0.44
C ARG A 17 13.65 8.42 0.24
N GLY A 18 14.91 8.77 0.54
CA GLY A 18 15.35 10.11 0.89
C GLY A 18 15.88 10.21 2.32
N ASP A 19 17.05 10.81 2.44
CA ASP A 19 17.82 10.96 3.68
C ASP A 19 17.00 11.67 4.77
N GLN A 20 16.22 12.68 4.38
CA GLN A 20 15.35 13.43 5.31
C GLN A 20 14.31 12.52 5.98
N LEU A 21 13.78 11.53 5.24
CA LEU A 21 12.85 10.56 5.82
C LEU A 21 13.58 9.60 6.74
N ARG A 22 14.76 9.12 6.33
CA ARG A 22 15.55 8.14 7.08
C ARG A 22 15.85 8.58 8.51
N TYR A 23 16.38 9.79 8.67
CA TYR A 23 16.82 10.31 9.98
C TYR A 23 15.73 11.09 10.73
N GLY A 24 14.52 11.18 10.17
CA GLY A 24 13.37 11.83 10.82
C GLY A 24 12.21 10.86 10.98
N PHE A 25 11.22 10.97 10.09
CA PHE A 25 9.98 10.20 10.16
C PHE A 25 10.20 8.68 10.28
N VAL A 26 11.09 8.11 9.45
CA VAL A 26 11.32 6.66 9.40
C VAL A 26 12.07 6.18 10.64
N SER A 27 13.02 6.94 11.19
CA SER A 27 13.68 6.58 12.45
C SER A 27 12.69 6.51 13.62
N HIS A 28 11.72 7.43 13.68
CA HIS A 28 10.66 7.39 14.69
C HIS A 28 9.66 6.25 14.46
N LEU A 29 9.37 5.91 13.21
CA LEU A 29 8.55 4.75 12.86
C LEU A 29 9.22 3.44 13.27
N ILE A 30 10.54 3.32 13.05
CA ILE A 30 11.35 2.17 13.46
C ILE A 30 11.34 2.02 14.98
N ASP A 31 11.64 3.10 15.71
CA ASP A 31 11.59 3.12 17.18
C ASP A 31 10.20 2.73 17.72
N ALA A 32 9.13 3.17 17.06
CA ALA A 32 7.79 2.67 17.36
C ALA A 32 7.66 1.16 17.09
N PHE A 33 8.08 0.67 15.92
CA PHE A 33 8.01 -0.77 15.63
C PHE A 33 8.78 -1.62 16.64
N GLU A 34 9.95 -1.17 17.09
CA GLU A 34 10.73 -1.84 18.14
C GLU A 34 9.96 -1.87 19.46
N ARG A 35 9.39 -0.74 19.91
CA ARG A 35 8.56 -0.69 21.12
C ARG A 35 7.34 -1.62 21.07
N TYR A 36 6.75 -1.79 19.90
CA TYR A 36 5.57 -2.64 19.68
C TYR A 36 5.93 -4.08 19.25
N GLY A 37 7.22 -4.45 19.22
CA GLY A 37 7.66 -5.80 18.84
C GLY A 37 7.28 -6.19 17.40
N ILE A 38 7.20 -5.20 16.50
CA ILE A 38 6.94 -5.41 15.07
C ILE A 38 8.27 -5.68 14.38
N MET A 39 8.42 -6.87 13.80
CA MET A 39 9.59 -7.20 12.98
C MET A 39 9.53 -6.49 11.63
N PHE A 40 10.60 -5.81 11.24
CA PHE A 40 10.66 -5.06 9.99
C PHE A 40 11.97 -5.25 9.22
N PHE A 41 11.92 -4.94 7.93
CA PHE A 41 13.06 -4.84 7.04
C PHE A 41 13.02 -3.49 6.34
N ILE A 42 14.19 -2.86 6.18
CA ILE A 42 14.33 -1.52 5.60
C ILE A 42 14.94 -1.66 4.21
N ASP A 43 14.39 -0.99 3.21
CA ASP A 43 15.10 -0.72 1.96
C ASP A 43 16.30 0.21 2.23
N LYS A 44 17.51 -0.30 2.00
CA LYS A 44 18.78 0.41 2.19
C LYS A 44 19.35 0.88 0.85
N ASP A 45 18.53 1.47 -0.01
CA ASP A 45 18.94 1.98 -1.33
C ASP A 45 20.18 2.92 -1.30
N GLU A 46 20.43 3.63 -0.19
CA GLU A 46 21.63 4.47 -0.02
C GLU A 46 22.95 3.70 0.27
N GLN A 47 22.94 2.38 0.51
CA GLN A 47 24.15 1.57 0.76
C GLN A 47 24.41 0.54 -0.33
N ARG A 48 24.54 0.98 -1.58
CA ARG A 48 25.02 0.13 -2.68
C ARG A 48 26.42 -0.40 -2.36
N GLY A 49 26.57 -1.72 -2.21
CA GLY A 49 27.89 -2.37 -2.14
C GLY A 49 27.94 -3.81 -1.63
N LYS A 50 27.02 -4.29 -0.77
CA LYS A 50 27.17 -5.63 -0.14
C LYS A 50 25.93 -6.52 -0.01
N ASP A 51 24.71 -6.02 -0.21
CA ASP A 51 23.50 -6.69 0.34
C ASP A 51 22.33 -6.92 -0.66
N LEU A 52 22.58 -6.85 -1.98
CA LEU A 52 21.54 -7.01 -3.01
C LEU A 52 20.84 -8.37 -2.95
N THR A 53 21.57 -9.44 -2.64
CA THR A 53 21.02 -10.79 -2.49
C THR A 53 20.08 -10.90 -1.28
N ASN A 54 20.32 -10.11 -0.23
CA ASN A 54 19.59 -10.16 1.03
C ASN A 54 18.24 -9.42 0.94
N LEU A 55 18.17 -8.32 0.19
CA LEU A 55 16.96 -7.51 0.05
C LEU A 55 15.83 -8.27 -0.66
N PHE A 56 16.14 -9.02 -1.72
CA PHE A 56 15.16 -9.87 -2.41
C PHE A 56 14.63 -11.01 -1.54
N VAL A 57 15.47 -11.59 -0.66
CA VAL A 57 15.06 -12.63 0.30
C VAL A 57 14.13 -12.03 1.37
N ARG A 58 14.52 -10.90 1.95
CA ARG A 58 13.72 -10.18 2.97
C ARG A 58 12.37 -9.73 2.44
N MET A 59 12.33 -9.23 1.21
CA MET A 59 11.06 -8.93 0.56
C MET A 59 10.23 -10.21 0.43
N LYS A 60 10.77 -11.33 -0.09
CA LYS A 60 10.02 -12.61 -0.23
C LYS A 60 9.39 -13.12 1.07
N GLU A 61 10.04 -12.88 2.20
CA GLU A 61 9.59 -13.35 3.52
C GLU A 61 8.56 -12.41 4.17
N SER A 62 8.57 -11.12 3.80
CA SER A 62 7.64 -10.13 4.34
C SER A 62 6.21 -10.41 3.92
N LYS A 63 5.27 -10.23 4.86
CA LYS A 63 3.81 -10.38 4.66
C LYS A 63 3.11 -9.05 4.46
N ILE A 64 3.73 -7.96 4.92
CA ILE A 64 3.23 -6.59 4.77
C ILE A 64 4.33 -5.75 4.14
N ALA A 65 3.98 -4.85 3.21
CA ALA A 65 4.83 -3.77 2.74
C ALA A 65 4.21 -2.42 3.05
N LEU A 66 4.98 -1.55 3.72
CA LEU A 66 4.69 -0.13 3.83
C LEU A 66 5.43 0.59 2.70
N VAL A 67 4.67 1.11 1.74
CA VAL A 67 5.20 1.91 0.63
C VAL A 67 5.03 3.39 0.99
N ILE A 68 6.12 4.03 1.37
CA ILE A 68 6.12 5.42 1.85
C ILE A 68 6.43 6.36 0.68
N PHE A 69 5.37 6.77 -0.01
CA PHE A 69 5.44 7.78 -1.05
C PHE A 69 5.77 9.15 -0.45
N SER A 70 6.83 9.74 -0.96
CA SER A 70 7.32 11.08 -0.64
C SER A 70 7.68 11.82 -1.92
N SER A 71 7.96 13.12 -1.82
CA SER A 71 8.36 13.92 -2.99
C SER A 71 9.62 13.37 -3.68
N ARG A 72 10.51 12.70 -2.95
CA ARG A 72 11.78 12.15 -3.46
C ARG A 72 11.70 10.67 -3.83
N TYR A 73 10.56 10.01 -3.61
CA TYR A 73 10.39 8.59 -3.92
C TYR A 73 10.72 8.28 -5.38
N ALA A 74 10.21 9.09 -6.30
CA ALA A 74 10.40 8.93 -7.74
C ALA A 74 11.77 9.40 -8.26
N GLU A 75 12.72 9.74 -7.39
CA GLU A 75 14.11 10.02 -7.78
C GLU A 75 14.95 8.73 -7.94
N SER A 76 14.51 7.62 -7.38
CA SER A 76 15.26 6.35 -7.41
C SER A 76 14.59 5.31 -8.32
N SER A 77 15.29 4.90 -9.38
CA SER A 77 14.89 3.76 -10.20
C SER A 77 14.78 2.47 -9.37
N TRP A 78 15.59 2.34 -8.32
CA TRP A 78 15.56 1.17 -7.45
C TRP A 78 14.24 1.09 -6.67
N CYS A 79 13.83 2.15 -5.97
CA CYS A 79 12.55 2.18 -5.28
C CYS A 79 11.35 1.96 -6.23
N MET A 80 11.48 2.38 -7.50
CA MET A 80 10.46 2.13 -8.52
C MET A 80 10.43 0.66 -8.98
N ASP A 81 11.58 0.02 -9.16
CA ASP A 81 11.67 -1.40 -9.48
C ASP A 81 11.18 -2.28 -8.32
N GLU A 82 11.45 -1.87 -7.08
CA GLU A 82 10.86 -2.49 -5.90
C GLU A 82 9.34 -2.37 -5.88
N LEU A 83 8.80 -1.19 -6.18
CA LEU A 83 7.36 -0.98 -6.28
C LEU A 83 6.71 -1.94 -7.28
N VAL A 84 7.36 -2.16 -8.43
CA VAL A 84 6.90 -3.14 -9.43
C VAL A 84 6.88 -4.56 -8.86
N ASN A 85 7.87 -4.94 -8.04
CA ASN A 85 7.89 -6.25 -7.41
C ASN A 85 6.85 -6.39 -6.28
N ILE A 86 6.66 -5.34 -5.48
CA ILE A 86 5.59 -5.25 -4.47
C ILE A 86 4.23 -5.45 -5.15
N LYS A 87 3.97 -4.73 -6.25
CA LYS A 87 2.75 -4.87 -7.05
C LYS A 87 2.51 -6.32 -7.48
N LYS A 88 3.52 -6.96 -8.08
CA LYS A 88 3.43 -8.36 -8.52
C LYS A 88 3.13 -9.33 -7.39
N ARG A 89 3.62 -9.08 -6.17
CA ARG A 89 3.34 -9.94 -5.00
C ARG A 89 1.95 -9.69 -4.43
N ALA A 90 1.52 -8.43 -4.40
CA ALA A 90 0.17 -8.05 -3.98
C ALA A 90 -0.89 -8.65 -4.91
N GLU A 91 -0.70 -8.59 -6.23
CA GLU A 91 -1.59 -9.21 -7.22
C GLU A 91 -1.68 -10.75 -7.06
N LYS A 92 -0.64 -11.38 -6.51
CA LYS A 92 -0.61 -12.82 -6.21
C LYS A 92 -1.17 -13.17 -4.82
N GLY A 93 -1.67 -12.20 -4.06
CA GLY A 93 -2.15 -12.39 -2.69
C GLY A 93 -1.04 -12.81 -1.71
N LYS A 94 0.23 -12.55 -2.04
CA LYS A 94 1.39 -12.96 -1.23
C LYS A 94 1.91 -11.87 -0.30
N LEU A 95 1.40 -10.65 -0.44
CA LEU A 95 1.88 -9.46 0.25
C LEU A 95 0.73 -8.48 0.41
N GLU A 96 0.42 -8.11 1.65
CA GLU A 96 -0.45 -6.97 1.92
C GLU A 96 0.33 -5.68 1.78
N VAL A 97 -0.29 -4.65 1.19
CA VAL A 97 0.37 -3.37 0.92
C VAL A 97 -0.43 -2.25 1.55
N ILE A 98 0.24 -1.45 2.38
CA ILE A 98 -0.32 -0.25 2.99
C ILE A 98 0.45 0.95 2.41
N PRO A 99 -0.15 1.72 1.48
CA PRO A 99 0.43 2.95 0.99
C PRO A 99 0.43 4.02 2.07
N ILE A 100 1.57 4.70 2.25
CA ILE A 100 1.74 5.85 3.13
C ILE A 100 2.07 7.06 2.27
N PHE A 101 1.23 8.08 2.29
CA PHE A 101 1.44 9.33 1.55
C PHE A 101 2.02 10.39 2.50
N TYR A 102 3.34 10.49 2.54
CA TYR A 102 4.05 11.42 3.41
C TYR A 102 4.23 12.77 2.71
N LYS A 103 3.44 13.77 3.11
CA LYS A 103 3.50 15.16 2.59
C LYS A 103 3.41 15.23 1.05
N VAL A 104 2.66 14.28 0.48
CA VAL A 104 2.30 14.22 -0.95
C VAL A 104 0.83 13.83 -1.07
N ARG A 105 0.17 14.24 -2.17
CA ARG A 105 -1.23 13.85 -2.42
C ARG A 105 -1.24 12.52 -3.18
N ALA A 106 -2.09 11.59 -2.76
CA ALA A 106 -2.27 10.31 -3.46
C ALA A 106 -2.58 10.49 -4.96
N LYS A 107 -3.37 11.51 -5.31
CA LYS A 107 -3.68 11.85 -6.71
C LYS A 107 -2.43 12.20 -7.53
N ASP A 108 -1.46 12.88 -6.91
CA ASP A 108 -0.24 13.35 -7.58
C ASP A 108 0.72 12.17 -7.80
N VAL A 109 0.75 11.22 -6.85
CA VAL A 109 1.48 9.94 -7.00
C VAL A 109 0.85 9.11 -8.14
N ARG A 110 -0.48 8.97 -8.14
CA ARG A 110 -1.23 8.17 -9.11
C ARG A 110 -1.13 8.70 -10.54
N ALA A 111 -1.21 10.01 -10.70
CA ALA A 111 -1.20 10.66 -12.01
C ALA A 111 0.22 11.14 -12.41
N GLN A 112 1.22 10.95 -11.55
CA GLN A 112 2.58 11.45 -11.72
C GLN A 112 2.59 12.96 -12.03
N THR A 113 1.92 13.74 -11.20
CA THR A 113 1.82 15.21 -11.30
C THR A 113 2.41 15.91 -10.08
N GLY A 114 2.48 17.24 -10.12
CA GLY A 114 3.05 18.06 -9.06
C GLY A 114 4.52 17.71 -8.76
N LYS A 115 4.97 18.00 -7.54
CA LYS A 115 6.37 17.76 -7.13
C LYS A 115 6.82 16.30 -7.27
N PHE A 116 5.91 15.35 -7.07
CA PHE A 116 6.19 13.94 -7.28
C PHE A 116 6.42 13.65 -8.77
N GLY A 117 5.52 14.17 -9.62
CA GLY A 117 5.62 14.10 -11.07
C GLY A 117 6.92 14.70 -11.60
N ASP A 118 7.34 15.85 -11.10
CA ASP A 118 8.58 16.50 -11.54
C ASP A 118 9.80 15.58 -11.37
N LYS A 119 9.86 14.84 -10.25
CA LYS A 119 10.92 13.85 -10.00
C LYS A 119 10.76 12.60 -10.88
N PHE A 120 9.53 12.13 -11.05
CA PHE A 120 9.22 11.00 -11.93
C PHE A 120 9.65 11.26 -13.38
N TRP A 121 9.28 12.40 -13.95
CA TRP A 121 9.60 12.77 -15.34
C TRP A 121 11.07 13.14 -15.53
N ALA A 122 11.79 13.52 -14.46
CA ALA A 122 13.24 13.63 -14.52
C ALA A 122 13.92 12.26 -14.63
N LEU A 123 13.45 11.26 -13.85
CA LEU A 123 13.95 9.89 -13.91
C LEU A 123 13.60 9.19 -15.24
N GLU A 124 12.44 9.51 -15.80
CA GLU A 124 11.93 9.01 -17.08
C GLU A 124 12.92 9.25 -18.24
N LYS A 125 13.55 10.44 -18.30
CA LYS A 125 14.51 10.83 -19.35
C LYS A 125 15.74 9.91 -19.47
N VAL A 126 16.09 9.20 -18.41
CA VAL A 126 17.26 8.30 -18.35
C VAL A 126 16.87 6.83 -18.27
N SER A 127 15.59 6.52 -18.48
CA SER A 127 15.02 5.19 -18.30
C SER A 127 14.42 4.65 -19.60
N SER A 128 14.31 3.33 -19.73
CA SER A 128 13.68 2.72 -20.91
C SER A 128 12.14 2.85 -20.88
N GLY A 129 11.52 2.93 -22.07
CA GLY A 129 10.05 2.99 -22.20
C GLY A 129 9.32 1.85 -21.47
N ASP A 130 9.90 0.64 -21.49
CA ASP A 130 9.36 -0.52 -20.79
C ASP A 130 9.42 -0.40 -19.27
N GLN A 131 10.48 0.20 -18.72
CA GLN A 131 10.57 0.50 -17.28
C GLN A 131 9.50 1.52 -16.89
N ILE A 132 9.40 2.61 -17.65
CA ILE A 132 8.44 3.70 -17.39
C ILE A 132 7.01 3.16 -17.38
N LYS A 133 6.65 2.29 -18.33
CA LYS A 133 5.33 1.64 -18.39
C LYS A 133 5.04 0.81 -17.14
N LYS A 134 6.01 0.02 -16.67
CA LYS A 134 5.88 -0.78 -15.44
C LYS A 134 5.76 0.09 -14.20
N TRP A 135 6.52 1.18 -14.11
CA TRP A 135 6.47 2.09 -12.98
C TRP A 135 5.13 2.83 -12.90
N LYS A 136 4.60 3.33 -14.03
CA LYS A 136 3.27 3.97 -14.08
C LYS A 136 2.17 3.02 -13.59
N ASP A 137 2.14 1.80 -14.12
CA ASP A 137 1.18 0.76 -13.73
C ASP A 137 1.30 0.36 -12.25
N ALA A 138 2.52 0.31 -11.70
CA ALA A 138 2.73 0.04 -10.28
C ALA A 138 2.29 1.22 -9.39
N LEU A 139 2.64 2.46 -9.76
CA LEU A 139 2.20 3.66 -9.04
C LEU A 139 0.69 3.77 -9.03
N GLU A 140 0.03 3.57 -10.17
CA GLU A 140 -1.43 3.62 -10.28
C GLU A 140 -2.10 2.55 -9.41
N CYS A 141 -1.67 1.28 -9.52
CA CYS A 141 -2.26 0.18 -8.75
C CYS A 141 -2.06 0.35 -7.24
N ILE A 142 -0.84 0.67 -6.79
CA ILE A 142 -0.55 0.73 -5.36
C ILE A 142 -1.14 1.99 -4.72
N SER A 143 -1.07 3.15 -5.39
CA SER A 143 -1.64 4.39 -4.83
C SER A 143 -3.18 4.42 -4.80
N ASN A 144 -3.86 3.53 -5.53
CA ASN A 144 -5.30 3.35 -5.48
C ASN A 144 -5.78 2.47 -4.31
N LYS A 145 -4.88 1.80 -3.59
CA LYS A 145 -5.24 1.07 -2.38
C LYS A 145 -5.56 2.04 -1.24
N MET A 146 -6.42 1.61 -0.31
CA MET A 146 -6.63 2.35 0.94
C MET A 146 -5.30 2.49 1.68
N GLY A 147 -4.97 3.70 2.07
CA GLY A 147 -3.68 4.04 2.69
C GLY A 147 -3.82 5.20 3.66
N LEU A 148 -2.71 5.54 4.31
CA LEU A 148 -2.65 6.60 5.31
C LEU A 148 -1.95 7.83 4.72
N SER A 149 -2.45 9.04 5.01
CA SER A 149 -1.89 10.28 4.48
C SER A 149 -1.50 11.25 5.59
N LEU A 150 -0.28 11.78 5.53
CA LEU A 150 0.20 12.85 6.39
C LEU A 150 0.24 14.16 5.61
N ARG A 151 -0.43 15.20 6.14
CA ARG A 151 -0.39 16.57 5.58
C ARG A 151 0.68 17.41 6.29
N ASP A 152 1.06 18.54 5.70
CA ASP A 152 2.18 19.36 6.19
C ASP A 152 2.02 19.87 7.63
N LYS A 153 0.79 20.10 8.10
CA LYS A 153 0.48 20.60 9.44
C LYS A 153 -0.07 19.52 10.38
N SER A 154 0.32 18.27 10.16
CA SER A 154 -0.12 17.12 10.96
C SER A 154 0.99 16.60 11.87
N SER A 155 0.61 16.10 13.05
CA SER A 155 1.51 15.47 14.01
C SER A 155 2.07 14.15 13.44
N GLU A 156 3.39 14.09 13.23
CA GLU A 156 4.06 12.85 12.81
C GLU A 156 3.94 11.75 13.87
N ALA A 157 3.97 12.12 15.16
CA ALA A 157 3.84 11.17 16.26
C ALA A 157 2.48 10.46 16.24
N ASP A 158 1.38 11.20 16.05
CA ASP A 158 0.05 10.58 15.99
C ASP A 158 -0.16 9.80 14.70
N PHE A 159 0.45 10.25 13.60
CA PHE A 159 0.45 9.51 12.36
C PHE A 159 1.19 8.17 12.48
N ILE A 160 2.35 8.13 13.14
CA ILE A 160 3.09 6.90 13.43
C ILE A 160 2.24 5.94 14.28
N LYS A 161 1.57 6.43 15.32
CA LYS A 161 0.62 5.60 16.10
C LYS A 161 -0.48 5.02 15.20
N GLY A 162 -0.99 5.80 14.25
CA GLY A 162 -1.94 5.34 13.25
C GLY A 162 -1.39 4.22 12.36
N ILE A 163 -0.14 4.34 11.91
CA ILE A 163 0.53 3.30 11.11
C ILE A 163 0.70 2.01 11.91
N VAL A 164 1.17 2.10 13.16
CA VAL A 164 1.34 0.92 14.03
C VAL A 164 0.01 0.18 14.18
N LYS A 165 -1.07 0.90 14.50
CA LYS A 165 -2.42 0.32 14.62
C LYS A 165 -2.87 -0.36 13.34
N GLU A 166 -2.61 0.24 12.19
CA GLU A 166 -3.00 -0.34 10.90
C GLU A 166 -2.20 -1.61 10.58
N VAL A 167 -0.90 -1.62 10.86
CA VAL A 167 -0.06 -2.82 10.73
C VAL A 167 -0.56 -3.95 11.62
N GLU A 168 -0.90 -3.66 12.88
CA GLU A 168 -1.47 -4.65 13.80
C GLU A 168 -2.84 -5.16 13.33
N ARG A 169 -3.70 -4.27 12.81
CA ARG A 169 -4.99 -4.64 12.22
C ARG A 169 -4.80 -5.61 11.05
N VAL A 170 -3.87 -5.32 10.14
CA VAL A 170 -3.58 -6.21 9.01
C VAL A 170 -3.01 -7.55 9.51
N ARG A 171 -2.07 -7.55 10.47
CA ARG A 171 -1.53 -8.78 11.08
C ARG A 171 -2.63 -9.67 11.67
N THR A 172 -3.58 -9.07 12.40
CA THR A 172 -4.67 -9.83 13.05
C THR A 172 -5.71 -10.34 12.05
N ALA A 173 -5.99 -9.60 10.97
CA ALA A 173 -6.88 -10.05 9.90
C ALA A 173 -6.32 -11.26 9.14
N THR A 174 -5.00 -11.30 8.90
CA THR A 174 -4.34 -12.45 8.25
C THR A 174 -4.40 -13.73 9.09
N VAL A 175 -4.40 -13.64 10.42
CA VAL A 175 -4.50 -14.81 11.33
C VAL A 175 -5.90 -15.42 11.33
N ARG A 176 -6.94 -14.62 11.08
CA ARG A 176 -8.35 -15.06 11.13
C ARG A 176 -8.91 -15.59 9.79
N GLY A 177 -8.06 -15.81 8.78
CA GLY A 177 -8.49 -16.37 7.48
C GLY A 177 -9.32 -15.43 6.60
N GLY A 178 -9.44 -14.15 6.96
CA GLY A 178 -10.16 -13.16 6.15
C GLY A 178 -9.26 -12.56 5.08
N ALA A 179 -9.24 -13.15 3.89
CA ALA A 179 -8.63 -12.52 2.72
C ALA A 179 -9.48 -11.32 2.28
N GLN A 180 -9.24 -10.13 2.84
CA GLN A 180 -9.70 -8.89 2.22
C GLN A 180 -8.79 -8.56 1.04
N SER A 181 -9.03 -9.26 -0.07
CA SER A 181 -8.35 -9.00 -1.34
C SER A 181 -8.86 -7.67 -1.91
N HIS A 182 -8.23 -6.56 -1.53
CA HIS A 182 -8.35 -5.30 -2.26
C HIS A 182 -7.58 -5.47 -3.58
N HIS A 183 -8.22 -6.17 -4.52
CA HIS A 183 -7.72 -6.32 -5.88
C HIS A 183 -7.52 -4.93 -6.48
N CYS A 184 -6.42 -4.70 -7.20
CA CYS A 184 -6.20 -3.44 -7.88
C CYS A 184 -7.31 -3.23 -8.91
N ILE A 185 -8.25 -2.34 -8.63
CA ILE A 185 -9.26 -1.91 -9.59
C ILE A 185 -8.52 -1.08 -10.63
N LYS A 186 -8.34 -1.64 -11.82
CA LYS A 186 -7.84 -0.88 -12.98
C LYS A 186 -8.95 0.08 -13.40
N PHE A 187 -8.73 1.38 -13.23
CA PHE A 187 -9.60 2.39 -13.80
C PHE A 187 -9.26 2.52 -15.29
N ILE A 188 -10.05 1.89 -16.16
CA ILE A 188 -9.94 2.06 -17.61
C ILE A 188 -10.94 3.16 -18.00
N PRO A 189 -10.49 4.32 -18.50
CA PRO A 189 -11.41 5.34 -18.99
C PRO A 189 -12.18 4.80 -20.21
N ASN A 190 -13.51 4.93 -20.20
CA ASN A 190 -14.42 4.68 -21.34
C ASN A 190 -14.70 3.25 -21.80
N LYS A 191 -14.71 2.22 -20.92
CA LYS A 191 -15.43 0.96 -21.23
C LYS A 191 -16.32 0.52 -20.08
N ARG A 192 -17.59 0.22 -20.40
CA ARG A 192 -18.60 -0.40 -19.51
C ARG A 192 -17.94 -1.51 -18.68
N ILE A 193 -18.13 -1.42 -17.36
CA ILE A 193 -17.64 -2.35 -16.35
C ILE A 193 -18.06 -3.78 -16.76
N LYS A 194 -17.14 -4.56 -17.33
CA LYS A 194 -17.27 -6.01 -17.34
C LYS A 194 -16.61 -6.50 -16.07
N ILE A 195 -17.42 -6.79 -15.06
CA ILE A 195 -16.97 -7.53 -13.89
C ILE A 195 -16.59 -8.93 -14.41
N CYS A 196 -15.30 -9.20 -14.60
CA CYS A 196 -14.82 -10.56 -14.83
C CYS A 196 -14.90 -11.33 -13.51
N LYS A 197 -16.12 -11.69 -13.13
CA LYS A 197 -16.37 -12.79 -12.19
C LYS A 197 -16.09 -14.08 -12.96
N LYS A 198 -15.01 -14.79 -12.63
CA LYS A 198 -15.00 -16.25 -12.71
C LYS A 198 -14.99 -16.74 -11.26
N PHE A 199 -16.19 -16.93 -10.72
CA PHE A 199 -16.37 -17.81 -9.57
C PHE A 199 -16.51 -19.24 -10.10
N PRO A 200 -16.00 -20.26 -9.39
CA PRO A 200 -16.39 -21.64 -9.66
C PRO A 200 -17.92 -21.76 -9.60
N GLU A 201 -18.50 -22.46 -10.57
CA GLU A 201 -19.93 -22.74 -10.65
C GLU A 201 -20.33 -23.66 -9.50
N ASP A 202 -20.75 -23.07 -8.38
CA ASP A 202 -21.84 -23.55 -7.51
C ASP A 202 -21.87 -22.70 -6.25
N GLU A 203 -22.77 -21.71 -6.23
CA GLU A 203 -23.45 -21.16 -5.04
C GLU A 203 -24.18 -19.88 -5.49
N ALA A 204 -25.49 -19.97 -5.71
CA ALA A 204 -26.32 -18.82 -5.99
C ALA A 204 -26.38 -17.91 -4.75
N LYS A 205 -25.93 -16.66 -4.86
CA LYS A 205 -26.15 -15.61 -3.85
C LYS A 205 -26.84 -14.41 -4.49
N SER A 206 -28.00 -14.06 -3.95
CA SER A 206 -28.81 -12.90 -4.34
C SER A 206 -28.06 -11.61 -4.03
N VAL A 207 -28.15 -10.63 -4.93
CA VAL A 207 -27.54 -9.30 -4.77
C VAL A 207 -28.66 -8.28 -4.79
N GLU A 208 -28.79 -7.48 -3.72
CA GLU A 208 -29.69 -6.34 -3.68
C GLU A 208 -28.91 -5.02 -3.76
N ILE A 209 -29.51 -4.04 -4.44
CA ILE A 209 -29.00 -2.68 -4.53
C ILE A 209 -29.61 -1.91 -3.37
N ALA A 210 -28.79 -1.53 -2.40
CA ALA A 210 -29.22 -0.65 -1.31
C ALA A 210 -28.80 0.79 -1.63
N HIS A 211 -29.76 1.71 -1.49
CA HIS A 211 -29.52 3.14 -1.61
C HIS A 211 -29.21 3.68 -0.21
N MET A 212 -27.96 4.09 0.02
CA MET A 212 -27.55 4.69 1.28
C MET A 212 -27.23 6.18 1.08
N ASN A 213 -27.89 7.03 1.86
CA ASN A 213 -27.65 8.47 1.86
C ASN A 213 -26.63 8.79 2.95
N PHE A 214 -25.51 9.40 2.56
CA PHE A 214 -24.48 9.85 3.51
C PHE A 214 -24.53 11.36 3.67
N SER A 215 -24.78 11.82 4.89
CA SER A 215 -24.72 13.24 5.26
C SER A 215 -23.32 13.60 5.77
N ASN A 216 -22.70 14.63 5.20
CA ASN A 216 -21.44 15.16 5.72
C ASN A 216 -21.72 16.08 6.92
N ALA A 217 -20.81 16.15 7.91
CA ALA A 217 -20.97 16.89 9.17
C ALA A 217 -21.04 18.42 9.05
N ARG A 218 -21.24 18.94 7.83
CA ARG A 218 -21.41 20.36 7.52
C ARG A 218 -22.64 20.66 6.63
N GLY A 219 -23.54 19.69 6.45
CA GLY A 219 -24.89 19.97 5.94
C GLY A 219 -25.01 20.40 4.48
N GLU A 220 -23.96 20.31 3.66
CA GLU A 220 -24.04 20.64 2.24
C GLU A 220 -23.35 19.55 1.39
N GLU A 221 -24.10 19.09 0.37
CA GLU A 221 -23.92 17.94 -0.56
C GLU A 221 -24.29 16.53 -0.06
N GLU A 222 -25.49 16.07 -0.43
CA GLU A 222 -25.89 14.66 -0.48
C GLU A 222 -25.20 13.96 -1.66
N GLN A 223 -24.33 13.00 -1.37
CA GLN A 223 -23.84 12.07 -2.38
C GLN A 223 -24.65 10.77 -2.29
N ASN A 224 -25.55 10.56 -3.24
CA ASN A 224 -26.24 9.29 -3.41
C ASN A 224 -25.27 8.30 -4.05
N GLN A 225 -24.92 7.24 -3.33
CA GLN A 225 -24.02 6.20 -3.82
C GLN A 225 -24.75 4.86 -3.79
N GLU A 226 -24.84 4.19 -4.94
CA GLU A 226 -25.33 2.81 -5.02
C GLU A 226 -24.27 1.87 -4.44
N VAL A 227 -24.62 1.16 -3.38
CA VAL A 227 -23.73 0.20 -2.73
C VAL A 227 -24.37 -1.19 -2.85
N LEU A 228 -23.62 -2.14 -3.41
CA LEU A 228 -24.01 -3.54 -3.45
C LEU A 228 -23.75 -4.16 -2.09
N VAL A 229 -24.82 -4.47 -1.36
CA VAL A 229 -24.73 -5.14 -0.05
C VAL A 229 -24.91 -6.63 -0.27
N LEU A 230 -23.96 -7.43 0.21
CA LEU A 230 -24.07 -8.88 0.23
C LEU A 230 -24.72 -9.29 1.55
N ASN A 231 -26.00 -9.65 1.52
CA ASN A 231 -26.68 -10.20 2.69
C ASN A 231 -26.17 -11.63 2.92
N HIS A 232 -25.58 -11.87 4.09
CA HIS A 232 -25.31 -13.22 4.57
C HIS A 232 -26.49 -13.61 5.46
N ASP A 233 -27.60 -14.01 4.84
CA ASP A 233 -28.70 -14.60 5.60
C ASP A 233 -28.22 -15.95 6.14
N PHE A 234 -28.00 -15.99 7.46
CA PHE A 234 -27.89 -17.23 8.22
C PHE A 234 -29.25 -17.92 8.15
N VAL A 235 -29.38 -18.92 7.27
CA VAL A 235 -30.45 -19.91 7.40
C VAL A 235 -29.98 -20.93 8.42
N LYS A 236 -30.79 -21.07 9.47
CA LYS A 236 -30.59 -21.86 10.69
C LYS A 236 -30.27 -23.33 10.47
#